data_AF-A0A1Q3TBQ0-F1
#
_entry.id   AF-A0A1Q3TBQ0-F1
#
_cell.length_a   1.000
_cell.length_b   1.000
_cell.length_c   1.000
_cell.angle_alpha   90.00
_cell.angle_beta   90.00
_cell.angle_gamma   90.00
#
_symmetry.space_group_name_H-M   'P 1'
#
loop_
_entity.id
_entity.type
_entity.pdbx_description
1 polymer ?
#
loop_
_entity_poly.entity_id
_entity_poly.type
_entity_poly.pdbx_seq_one_letter_code
_entity_poly.pdbx_strand_id
1 'polypeptide(L)'
;MQNYAYQQGWQSLGRNLAVSPAVGRNQDGRLELFLQTYDGSVEHIWQNTPGGGWSGQFPLGNMSMNNGRIVAGQNQDGRLELFVRGNDNALWHLYQTAPNNGWSNWESLGGTFLSDPALGLLHDGRMELFLIGTDHGVYHSWQNTPNGGWSGWYGLGGYIISNLVIGRNADNRLEAFALGSDNSLVHNWQVAVGAGWSGWQGMGGSYVTPPVLGYSPDSRIELFLRATDGTMHHHYQVAPNGGWSGATSRGHGGDGNIAVGRNHDGRLEVFVRGQDRSFWHMYQTVPSGPWSGWESLGGNFAGDPVVALNQDGRMEIFGMGQDRELYHRWQTSPGAGWN
;
A
#
# COMPACT_ATOMS: atom_id res chain seq x y z
N MET A 1 -20.86 13.53 27.09
CA MET A 1 -20.33 12.20 27.45
C MET A 1 -21.20 11.15 26.77
N GLN A 2 -20.86 10.77 25.54
CA GLN A 2 -21.48 9.66 24.84
C GLN A 2 -20.44 8.54 24.70
N ASN A 3 -20.89 7.31 24.95
CA ASN A 3 -20.08 6.14 25.28
C ASN A 3 -19.20 5.66 24.11
N TYR A 4 -17.90 5.52 24.38
CA TYR A 4 -16.84 4.89 23.57
C TYR A 4 -16.99 3.35 23.45
N ALA A 5 -18.19 2.84 23.21
CA ALA A 5 -18.46 1.39 23.25
C ALA A 5 -18.24 0.63 21.92
N TYR A 6 -17.82 1.29 20.84
CA TYR A 6 -17.84 0.69 19.49
C TYR A 6 -16.51 0.14 18.96
N GLN A 7 -15.44 0.19 19.75
CA GLN A 7 -14.07 -0.09 19.30
C GLN A 7 -13.37 -1.11 20.21
N GLN A 8 -14.03 -2.23 20.55
CA GLN A 8 -13.45 -3.24 21.45
C GLN A 8 -12.13 -3.80 20.88
N GLY A 9 -11.04 -3.71 21.65
CA GLY A 9 -9.70 -4.15 21.24
C GLY A 9 -8.91 -3.15 20.39
N TRP A 10 -9.51 -2.01 20.02
CA TRP A 10 -8.86 -0.97 19.22
C TRP A 10 -8.52 0.24 20.08
N GLN A 11 -7.33 0.78 19.89
CA GLN A 11 -6.89 1.99 20.58
C GLN A 11 -6.97 3.19 19.64
N SER A 12 -7.55 4.29 20.13
CA SER A 12 -7.57 5.54 19.37
C SER A 12 -6.21 6.23 19.44
N LEU A 13 -5.71 6.65 18.30
CA LEU A 13 -4.65 7.66 18.18
C LEU A 13 -5.23 9.07 18.01
N GLY A 14 -6.55 9.23 18.04
CA GLY A 14 -7.28 10.46 17.74
C GLY A 14 -7.17 10.83 16.27
N ARG A 15 -7.19 12.13 15.95
CA ARG A 15 -7.06 12.73 14.58
C ARG A 15 -8.39 12.74 13.79
N ASN A 16 -8.52 13.67 12.86
CA ASN A 16 -9.73 13.82 12.05
C ASN A 16 -9.39 13.53 10.58
N LEU A 17 -9.41 12.26 10.20
CA LEU A 17 -8.95 11.80 8.90
C LEU A 17 -9.98 12.06 7.79
N ALA A 18 -9.48 12.34 6.58
CA ALA A 18 -10.27 12.31 5.35
C ALA A 18 -10.28 10.90 4.72
N VAL A 19 -9.15 10.21 4.77
CA VAL A 19 -8.91 8.89 4.18
C VAL A 19 -8.04 8.04 5.10
N SER A 20 -7.96 6.72 4.84
CA SER A 20 -7.03 5.83 5.55
C SER A 20 -5.58 6.34 5.45
N PRO A 21 -4.77 6.19 6.51
CA PRO A 21 -3.42 6.72 6.53
C PRO A 21 -2.50 5.99 5.55
N ALA A 22 -1.39 6.64 5.18
CA ALA A 22 -0.23 5.93 4.65
C ALA A 22 0.74 5.62 5.79
N VAL A 23 1.58 4.59 5.61
CA VAL A 23 2.57 4.19 6.60
C VAL A 23 3.94 4.04 5.94
N GLY A 24 4.95 4.64 6.54
CA GLY A 24 6.35 4.44 6.21
C GLY A 24 7.12 3.90 7.42
N ARG A 25 8.24 3.24 7.17
CA ARG A 25 9.17 2.81 8.23
C ARG A 25 10.46 3.59 8.12
N ASN A 26 10.76 4.37 9.16
CA ASN A 26 11.99 5.12 9.29
C ASN A 26 13.22 4.21 9.31
N GLN A 27 14.39 4.78 9.05
CA GLN A 27 15.65 4.02 9.01
C GLN A 27 15.97 3.39 10.37
N ASP A 28 15.59 4.06 11.46
CA ASP A 28 15.75 3.58 12.83
C ASP A 28 14.69 2.53 13.23
N GLY A 29 13.78 2.17 12.33
CA GLY A 29 12.77 1.14 12.51
C GLY A 29 11.44 1.61 13.07
N ARG A 30 11.27 2.90 13.41
CA ARG A 30 10.00 3.48 13.85
C ARG A 30 9.00 3.52 12.70
N LEU A 31 7.74 3.16 12.96
CA LEU A 31 6.65 3.45 12.05
C LEU A 31 6.29 4.94 12.09
N GLU A 32 5.95 5.48 10.93
CA GLU A 32 5.47 6.85 10.76
C GLU A 32 4.24 6.82 9.85
N LEU A 33 3.16 7.45 10.32
CA LEU A 33 1.89 7.53 9.64
C LEU A 33 1.73 8.91 9.03
N PHE A 34 1.32 8.94 7.78
CA PHE A 34 1.04 10.15 7.01
C PHE A 34 -0.46 10.23 6.79
N LEU A 35 -1.02 11.34 7.22
CA LEU A 35 -2.44 11.55 7.42
C LEU A 35 -2.87 12.67 6.48
N GLN A 36 -3.96 12.44 5.75
CA GLN A 36 -4.72 13.54 5.19
C GLN A 36 -5.90 13.77 6.12
N THR A 37 -6.02 14.97 6.67
CA THR A 37 -7.11 15.31 7.57
C THR A 37 -8.31 15.85 6.80
N TYR A 38 -9.47 15.92 7.46
CA TYR A 38 -10.72 16.35 6.84
C TYR A 38 -10.72 17.80 6.34
N ASP A 39 -9.86 18.67 6.90
CA ASP A 39 -9.67 20.03 6.38
C ASP A 39 -8.73 20.09 5.16
N GLY A 40 -8.23 18.93 4.72
CA GLY A 40 -7.36 18.76 3.57
C GLY A 40 -5.88 18.86 3.89
N SER A 41 -5.48 19.19 5.13
CA SER A 41 -4.06 19.25 5.49
C SER A 41 -3.40 17.87 5.46
N VAL A 42 -2.11 17.86 5.09
CA VAL A 42 -1.26 16.68 5.24
C VAL A 42 -0.43 16.82 6.49
N GLU A 43 -0.46 15.78 7.30
CA GLU A 43 0.12 15.75 8.63
C GLU A 43 0.78 14.40 8.89
N HIS A 44 1.60 14.29 9.92
CA HIS A 44 2.24 13.03 10.27
C HIS A 44 2.35 12.81 11.78
N ILE A 45 2.42 11.54 12.16
CA ILE A 45 2.73 11.08 13.50
C ILE A 45 3.69 9.90 13.42
N TRP A 46 4.55 9.73 14.41
CA TRP A 46 5.52 8.63 14.42
C TRP A 46 5.60 7.97 15.78
N GLN A 47 6.04 6.71 15.80
CA GLN A 47 6.41 6.06 17.05
C GLN A 47 7.63 6.78 17.64
N ASN A 48 7.63 7.03 18.96
CA ASN A 48 8.74 7.67 19.68
C ASN A 48 9.96 6.74 19.80
N THR A 49 9.71 5.44 19.87
CA THR A 49 10.69 4.36 19.79
C THR A 49 10.09 3.24 18.95
N PRO A 50 10.87 2.38 18.26
CA PRO A 50 10.32 1.31 17.44
C PRO A 50 9.34 0.42 18.24
N GLY A 51 8.10 0.28 17.75
CA GLY A 51 7.04 -0.48 18.42
C GLY A 51 6.50 0.14 19.72
N GLY A 52 6.87 1.39 20.03
CA GLY A 52 6.47 2.13 21.23
C GLY A 52 5.28 3.08 21.00
N GLY A 53 5.07 4.00 21.95
CA GLY A 53 4.00 5.00 21.87
C GLY A 53 4.22 6.04 20.77
N TRP A 54 3.18 6.80 20.44
CA TRP A 54 3.14 7.74 19.31
C TRP A 54 3.44 9.20 19.69
N SER A 55 3.92 9.98 18.74
CA SER A 55 4.17 11.41 18.86
C SER A 55 2.86 12.23 18.89
N GLY A 56 3.01 13.53 19.13
CA GLY A 56 1.99 14.52 18.76
C GLY A 56 1.80 14.60 17.24
N GLN A 57 0.80 15.36 16.82
CA GLN A 57 0.47 15.63 15.42
C GLN A 57 1.26 16.83 14.91
N PHE A 58 1.87 16.69 13.73
CA PHE A 58 2.67 17.75 13.12
C PHE A 58 2.27 17.97 11.66
N PRO A 59 2.25 19.23 11.17
CA PRO A 59 1.93 19.53 9.78
C PRO A 59 3.07 19.14 8.84
N LEU A 60 2.71 18.75 7.62
CA LEU A 60 3.64 18.32 6.60
C LEU A 60 3.54 19.18 5.33
N GLY A 61 4.32 20.27 5.30
CA GLY A 61 4.55 21.07 4.09
C GLY A 61 3.42 22.03 3.64
N ASN A 62 2.44 22.35 4.49
CA ASN A 62 1.35 23.31 4.20
C ASN A 62 0.55 23.06 2.90
N MET A 63 0.51 21.82 2.41
CA MET A 63 -0.29 21.46 1.25
C MET A 63 -1.72 21.06 1.69
N SER A 64 -2.71 21.50 0.92
CA SER A 64 -4.11 21.09 1.07
C SER A 64 -4.51 20.20 -0.10
N MET A 65 -5.08 19.02 0.19
CA MET A 65 -5.38 17.97 -0.79
C MET A 65 -6.82 17.47 -0.66
N ASN A 66 -7.35 16.95 -1.77
CA ASN A 66 -8.66 16.30 -1.85
C ASN A 66 -8.53 14.79 -2.14
N ASN A 67 -8.35 14.00 -1.08
CA ASN A 67 -8.56 12.55 -1.02
C ASN A 67 -7.64 11.69 -1.90
N GLY A 68 -6.46 12.20 -2.27
CA GLY A 68 -5.42 11.40 -2.91
C GLY A 68 -4.71 10.50 -1.89
N ARG A 69 -4.47 9.22 -2.23
CA ARG A 69 -3.74 8.32 -1.35
C ARG A 69 -2.26 8.70 -1.34
N ILE A 70 -1.71 8.95 -0.16
CA ILE A 70 -0.28 9.15 0.04
C ILE A 70 0.43 7.79 -0.10
N VAL A 71 1.56 7.78 -0.80
CA VAL A 71 2.47 6.64 -0.85
C VAL A 71 3.81 7.05 -0.26
N ALA A 72 4.29 6.28 0.71
CA ALA A 72 5.59 6.48 1.34
C ALA A 72 6.61 5.49 0.78
N GLY A 73 7.77 5.99 0.36
CA GLY A 73 8.95 5.21 0.01
C GLY A 73 10.12 5.54 0.92
N GLN A 74 11.02 4.58 1.15
CA GLN A 74 12.31 4.86 1.79
C GLN A 74 13.40 4.85 0.74
N ASN A 75 14.12 5.97 0.64
CA ASN A 75 15.29 6.12 -0.20
C ASN A 75 16.43 5.22 0.28
N GLN A 76 17.39 4.93 -0.61
CA GLN A 76 18.53 4.07 -0.28
C GLN A 76 19.36 4.62 0.88
N ASP A 77 19.39 5.95 1.05
CA ASP A 77 20.07 6.63 2.17
C ASP A 77 19.28 6.61 3.49
N GLY A 78 18.07 6.05 3.50
CA GLY A 78 17.20 5.92 4.68
C GLY A 78 16.16 7.02 4.85
N ARG A 79 16.17 8.07 4.01
CA ARG A 79 15.17 9.16 4.06
C ARG A 79 13.82 8.66 3.56
N LEU A 80 12.75 8.98 4.26
CA LEU A 80 11.40 8.80 3.72
C LEU A 80 11.10 9.87 2.66
N GLU A 81 10.37 9.48 1.64
CA GLU A 81 9.85 10.35 0.59
C GLU A 81 8.40 9.98 0.29
N LEU A 82 7.53 10.97 0.24
CA LEU A 82 6.11 10.81 0.02
C LEU A 82 5.72 11.28 -1.36
N PHE A 83 4.75 10.57 -1.95
CA PHE A 83 4.20 10.85 -3.25
C PHE A 83 2.70 10.90 -3.18
N VAL A 84 2.08 11.86 -3.83
CA VAL A 84 0.63 12.03 -3.83
C VAL A 84 0.16 12.84 -5.02
N ARG A 85 -1.03 12.52 -5.52
CA ARG A 85 -1.69 13.34 -6.54
C ARG A 85 -2.30 14.59 -5.90
N GLY A 86 -1.90 15.77 -6.37
CA GLY A 86 -2.43 17.06 -5.92
C GLY A 86 -3.80 17.38 -6.51
N ASN A 87 -4.39 18.51 -6.07
CA ASN A 87 -5.68 18.99 -6.57
C ASN A 87 -5.66 19.44 -8.04
N ASP A 88 -4.48 19.73 -8.56
CA ASP A 88 -4.20 20.03 -9.96
C ASP A 88 -4.02 18.75 -10.81
N ASN A 89 -4.23 17.58 -10.21
CA ASN A 89 -3.96 16.25 -10.76
C ASN A 89 -2.48 16.00 -11.13
N ALA A 90 -1.56 16.87 -10.76
CA ALA A 90 -0.13 16.61 -10.91
C ALA A 90 0.36 15.68 -9.79
N LEU A 91 1.49 15.02 -10.02
CA LEU A 91 2.18 14.31 -8.95
C LEU A 91 3.01 15.29 -8.15
N TRP A 92 2.88 15.23 -6.82
CA TRP A 92 3.67 16.01 -5.87
C TRP A 92 4.46 15.08 -4.97
N HIS A 93 5.63 15.54 -4.54
CA HIS A 93 6.46 14.83 -3.60
C HIS A 93 7.07 15.74 -2.54
N LEU A 94 7.39 15.17 -1.38
CA LEU A 94 8.31 15.77 -0.42
C LEU A 94 9.16 14.67 0.21
N TYR A 95 10.32 15.02 0.74
CA TYR A 95 11.24 14.06 1.33
C TYR A 95 11.82 14.56 2.65
N GLN A 96 12.21 13.63 3.52
CA GLN A 96 13.03 13.96 4.67
C GLN A 96 14.36 14.53 4.20
N THR A 97 14.87 15.58 4.84
CA THR A 97 16.16 16.20 4.45
C THR A 97 17.37 15.49 5.06
N ALA A 98 17.15 14.72 6.13
CA ALA A 98 18.06 13.71 6.67
C ALA A 98 17.23 12.53 7.19
N PRO A 99 17.78 11.30 7.28
CA PRO A 99 17.01 10.18 7.82
C PRO A 99 16.40 10.52 9.17
N ASN A 100 15.08 10.29 9.31
CA ASN A 100 14.32 10.51 10.53
C ASN A 100 14.20 11.98 10.97
N ASN A 101 14.59 12.96 10.14
CA ASN A 101 14.63 14.36 10.55
C ASN A 101 14.40 15.37 9.41
N GLY A 102 13.56 16.37 9.71
CA GLY A 102 13.24 17.46 8.79
C GLY A 102 12.50 16.99 7.54
N TRP A 103 11.90 17.94 6.83
CA TRP A 103 11.17 17.68 5.59
C TRP A 103 11.43 18.81 4.60
N SER A 104 11.51 18.48 3.31
CA SER A 104 11.53 19.45 2.23
C SER A 104 10.17 20.16 2.12
N ASN A 105 10.10 21.16 1.25
CA ASN A 105 8.80 21.62 0.77
C ASN A 105 8.22 20.60 -0.21
N TRP A 106 6.90 20.69 -0.45
CA TRP A 106 6.27 19.98 -1.55
C TRP A 106 6.76 20.54 -2.88
N GLU A 107 7.18 19.64 -3.76
CA GLU A 107 7.63 19.93 -5.11
C GLU A 107 6.76 19.17 -6.10
N SER A 108 6.47 19.77 -7.26
CA SER A 108 5.69 19.11 -8.30
C SER A 108 6.62 18.33 -9.23
N LEU A 109 6.28 17.06 -9.46
CA LEU A 109 6.85 16.24 -10.53
C LEU A 109 6.04 16.38 -11.83
N GLY A 110 5.05 17.28 -11.86
CA GLY A 110 4.23 17.58 -13.03
C GLY A 110 3.28 16.44 -13.42
N GLY A 111 2.87 16.46 -14.69
CA GLY A 111 1.91 15.52 -15.26
C GLY A 111 0.45 15.86 -14.91
N THR A 112 -0.47 15.03 -15.39
CA THR A 112 -1.90 15.12 -15.09
C THR A 112 -2.47 13.70 -15.06
N PHE A 113 -2.82 13.23 -13.88
CA PHE A 113 -3.07 11.81 -13.62
C PHE A 113 -4.44 11.53 -13.01
N LEU A 114 -4.97 10.35 -13.31
CA LEU A 114 -6.26 9.85 -12.84
C LEU A 114 -6.14 8.98 -11.59
N SER A 115 -4.97 8.38 -11.34
CA SER A 115 -4.75 7.41 -10.26
C SER A 115 -3.94 7.98 -9.10
N ASP A 116 -3.93 7.23 -8.00
CA ASP A 116 -2.90 7.35 -6.97
C ASP A 116 -1.53 6.88 -7.54
N PRO A 117 -0.39 7.34 -6.99
CA PRO A 117 0.91 6.86 -7.40
C PRO A 117 1.14 5.40 -6.99
N ALA A 118 1.81 4.64 -7.85
CA ALA A 118 2.39 3.35 -7.50
C ALA A 118 3.92 3.46 -7.50
N LEU A 119 4.58 2.90 -6.50
CA LEU A 119 6.02 3.00 -6.29
C LEU A 119 6.71 1.65 -6.47
N GLY A 120 7.72 1.61 -7.33
CA GLY A 120 8.66 0.50 -7.48
C GLY A 120 10.07 0.88 -7.00
N LEU A 121 10.77 -0.08 -6.41
CA LEU A 121 12.19 0.06 -6.04
C LEU A 121 13.05 -0.74 -7.01
N LEU A 122 13.94 -0.07 -7.72
CA LEU A 122 14.90 -0.71 -8.60
C LEU A 122 16.04 -1.36 -7.81
N HIS A 123 16.69 -2.32 -8.47
CA HIS A 123 17.82 -3.07 -7.91
C HIS A 123 19.02 -2.22 -7.47
N ASP A 124 19.18 -1.03 -8.04
CA ASP A 124 20.28 -0.10 -7.79
C ASP A 124 19.93 0.94 -6.70
N GLY A 125 18.76 0.85 -6.08
CA GLY A 125 18.31 1.75 -5.02
C GLY A 125 17.54 2.98 -5.52
N ARG A 126 17.30 3.10 -6.84
CA ARG A 126 16.44 4.15 -7.40
C ARG A 126 14.97 3.82 -7.18
N MET A 127 14.17 4.86 -7.00
CA MET A 127 12.71 4.77 -7.06
C MET A 127 12.18 4.99 -8.48
N GLU A 128 11.06 4.35 -8.80
CA GLU A 128 10.29 4.59 -10.03
C GLU A 128 8.79 4.64 -9.70
N LEU A 129 8.15 5.71 -10.17
CA LEU A 129 6.75 6.02 -9.94
C LEU A 129 5.94 5.72 -11.19
N PHE A 130 4.74 5.20 -11.01
CA PHE A 130 3.82 4.87 -12.08
C PHE A 130 2.44 5.44 -11.80
N LEU A 131 1.83 6.06 -12.80
CA LEU A 131 0.50 6.66 -12.72
C LEU A 131 -0.27 6.46 -14.02
N ILE A 132 -1.58 6.65 -13.96
CA ILE A 132 -2.48 6.56 -15.11
C ILE A 132 -2.77 7.97 -15.61
N GLY A 133 -2.45 8.24 -16.86
CA GLY A 133 -2.75 9.51 -17.54
C GLY A 133 -4.25 9.66 -17.84
N THR A 134 -4.65 10.86 -18.26
CA THR A 134 -6.05 11.16 -18.62
C THR A 134 -6.57 10.37 -19.83
N ASP A 135 -5.67 9.75 -20.59
CA ASP A 135 -5.94 8.86 -21.72
C ASP A 135 -6.04 7.38 -21.30
N HIS A 136 -6.00 7.08 -20.00
CA HIS A 136 -5.91 5.74 -19.42
C HIS A 136 -4.61 4.97 -19.72
N GLY A 137 -3.62 5.62 -20.34
CA GLY A 137 -2.28 5.06 -20.51
C GLY A 137 -1.49 5.10 -19.21
N VAL A 138 -0.62 4.11 -18.98
CA VAL A 138 0.32 4.17 -17.85
C VAL A 138 1.53 5.00 -18.23
N TYR A 139 1.96 5.86 -17.31
CA TYR A 139 3.17 6.66 -17.41
C TYR A 139 4.08 6.37 -16.23
N HIS A 140 5.38 6.50 -16.43
CA HIS A 140 6.37 6.32 -15.38
C HIS A 140 7.47 7.38 -15.38
N SER A 141 8.06 7.61 -14.21
CA SER A 141 9.21 8.48 -13.98
C SER A 141 10.10 7.85 -12.91
N TRP A 142 11.42 7.95 -13.06
CA TRP A 142 12.38 7.33 -12.16
C TRP A 142 13.42 8.34 -11.67
N GLN A 143 13.98 8.11 -10.49
CA GLN A 143 15.18 8.85 -10.07
C GLN A 143 16.32 8.57 -11.06
N ASN A 144 17.06 9.58 -11.51
CA ASN A 144 18.18 9.42 -12.46
C ASN A 144 19.40 8.74 -11.81
N THR A 145 19.58 8.97 -10.52
CA THR A 145 20.57 8.33 -9.64
C THR A 145 19.91 8.07 -8.29
N PRO A 146 20.38 7.11 -7.47
CA PRO A 146 19.78 6.87 -6.17
C PRO A 146 19.72 8.15 -5.33
N ASN A 147 18.56 8.45 -4.76
CA ASN A 147 18.29 9.65 -3.96
C ASN A 147 18.38 10.98 -4.73
N GLY A 148 18.53 10.94 -6.06
CA GLY A 148 18.70 12.10 -6.92
C GLY A 148 17.40 12.61 -7.53
N GLY A 149 17.52 13.57 -8.45
CA GLY A 149 16.37 14.13 -9.18
C GLY A 149 15.71 13.12 -10.14
N TRP A 150 14.48 13.43 -10.53
CA TRP A 150 13.60 12.57 -11.34
C TRP A 150 13.79 12.77 -12.84
N SER A 151 13.47 11.73 -13.62
CA SER A 151 13.36 11.80 -15.07
C SER A 151 12.08 12.55 -15.49
N GLY A 152 11.93 12.80 -16.80
CA GLY A 152 10.62 13.13 -17.36
C GLY A 152 9.63 11.97 -17.25
N TRP A 153 8.38 12.21 -17.65
CA TRP A 153 7.34 11.19 -17.77
C TRP A 153 7.42 10.49 -19.12
N TYR A 154 7.46 9.17 -19.10
CA TYR A 154 7.47 8.33 -20.30
C TYR A 154 6.23 7.44 -20.32
N GLY A 155 5.68 7.21 -21.51
CA GLY A 155 4.50 6.37 -21.69
C GLY A 155 4.86 4.88 -21.72
N LEU A 156 4.18 4.10 -20.89
CA LEU A 156 4.19 2.64 -20.89
C LEU A 156 2.98 2.05 -21.65
N GLY A 157 2.09 2.91 -22.13
CA GLY A 157 0.89 2.53 -22.89
C GLY A 157 -0.11 1.73 -22.07
N GLY A 158 -0.95 0.96 -22.76
CA GLY A 158 -2.08 0.23 -22.16
C GLY A 158 -3.35 1.08 -22.05
N TYR A 159 -4.39 0.48 -21.48
CA TYR A 159 -5.64 1.15 -21.12
C TYR A 159 -6.10 0.60 -19.77
N ILE A 160 -5.77 1.32 -18.69
CA ILE A 160 -5.93 0.87 -17.31
C ILE A 160 -7.01 1.69 -16.60
N ILE A 161 -7.84 1.01 -15.81
CA ILE A 161 -9.03 1.62 -15.17
C ILE A 161 -9.02 1.53 -13.64
N SER A 162 -8.01 0.92 -13.03
CA SER A 162 -7.83 0.85 -11.57
C SER A 162 -6.49 1.47 -11.18
N ASN A 163 -6.30 1.83 -9.91
CA ASN A 163 -4.95 1.98 -9.37
C ASN A 163 -4.11 0.72 -9.70
N LEU A 164 -2.80 0.90 -9.86
CA LEU A 164 -1.86 -0.17 -10.14
C LEU A 164 -0.92 -0.43 -8.97
N VAL A 165 -0.28 -1.59 -8.96
CA VAL A 165 0.78 -1.94 -8.00
C VAL A 165 1.99 -2.47 -8.73
N ILE A 166 3.17 -2.21 -8.17
CA ILE A 166 4.45 -2.59 -8.76
C ILE A 166 5.12 -3.64 -7.88
N GLY A 167 5.27 -4.85 -8.40
CA GLY A 167 6.02 -5.92 -7.79
C GLY A 167 7.46 -5.94 -8.29
N ARG A 168 8.40 -6.34 -7.43
CA ARG A 168 9.77 -6.67 -7.81
C ARG A 168 9.93 -8.18 -7.79
N ASN A 169 10.16 -8.75 -8.96
CA ASN A 169 10.43 -10.17 -9.13
C ASN A 169 11.69 -10.59 -8.37
N ALA A 170 11.85 -11.89 -8.13
CA ALA A 170 13.02 -12.45 -7.44
C ALA A 170 14.34 -12.20 -8.19
N ASP A 171 14.27 -12.01 -9.51
CA ASP A 171 15.40 -11.60 -10.36
C ASP A 171 15.60 -10.07 -10.45
N ASN A 172 14.87 -9.31 -9.63
CA ASN A 172 14.91 -7.85 -9.51
C ASN A 172 14.23 -7.04 -10.62
N ARG A 173 13.57 -7.69 -11.59
CA ARG A 173 12.76 -6.98 -12.59
C ARG A 173 11.48 -6.45 -11.96
N LEU A 174 11.08 -5.23 -12.35
CA LEU A 174 9.77 -4.71 -11.97
C LEU A 174 8.66 -5.33 -12.83
N GLU A 175 7.48 -5.48 -12.25
CA GLU A 175 6.26 -5.94 -12.90
C GLU A 175 5.07 -5.16 -12.35
N ALA A 176 4.32 -4.54 -13.26
CA ALA A 176 3.14 -3.75 -12.96
C ALA A 176 1.89 -4.61 -13.11
N PHE A 177 0.93 -4.45 -12.19
CA PHE A 177 -0.35 -5.14 -12.20
C PHE A 177 -1.49 -4.14 -12.03
N ALA A 178 -2.56 -4.29 -12.81
CA ALA A 178 -3.74 -3.44 -12.73
C ALA A 178 -4.96 -4.10 -13.37
N LEU A 179 -6.10 -3.39 -13.42
CA LEU A 179 -7.28 -3.81 -14.17
C LEU A 179 -7.37 -3.11 -15.53
N GLY A 180 -7.59 -3.91 -16.59
CA GLY A 180 -7.88 -3.42 -17.94
C GLY A 180 -9.34 -3.01 -18.12
N SER A 181 -9.69 -2.50 -19.31
CA SER A 181 -11.03 -1.96 -19.64
C SER A 181 -12.21 -2.92 -19.42
N ASP A 182 -11.96 -4.22 -19.39
CA ASP A 182 -12.95 -5.28 -19.18
C ASP A 182 -12.96 -5.81 -17.73
N ASN A 183 -12.36 -5.08 -16.79
CA ASN A 183 -12.13 -5.49 -15.40
C ASN A 183 -11.25 -6.74 -15.24
N SER A 184 -10.55 -7.18 -16.29
CA SER A 184 -9.59 -8.29 -16.18
C SER A 184 -8.28 -7.84 -15.55
N LEU A 185 -7.63 -8.76 -14.83
CA LEU A 185 -6.28 -8.52 -14.34
C LEU A 185 -5.31 -8.52 -15.52
N VAL A 186 -4.49 -7.48 -15.62
CA VAL A 186 -3.44 -7.34 -16.63
C VAL A 186 -2.09 -7.05 -15.97
N HIS A 187 -1.01 -7.42 -16.65
CA HIS A 187 0.34 -7.15 -16.18
C HIS A 187 1.31 -6.75 -17.29
N ASN A 188 2.41 -6.10 -16.91
CA ASN A 188 3.48 -5.70 -17.80
C ASN A 188 4.80 -5.73 -17.02
N TRP A 189 5.85 -6.36 -17.54
CA TRP A 189 7.11 -6.56 -16.82
C TRP A 189 8.31 -6.05 -17.58
N GLN A 190 9.34 -5.63 -16.85
CA GLN A 190 10.66 -5.40 -17.44
C GLN A 190 11.19 -6.72 -18.02
N VAL A 191 11.67 -6.73 -19.26
CA VAL A 191 12.17 -7.95 -19.94
C VAL A 191 13.55 -8.38 -19.44
N ALA A 192 14.31 -7.43 -18.90
CA ALA A 192 15.55 -7.61 -18.14
C ALA A 192 15.65 -6.46 -17.13
N VAL A 193 16.48 -6.60 -16.10
CA VAL A 193 16.61 -5.58 -15.05
C VAL A 193 17.03 -4.24 -15.66
N GLY A 194 16.19 -3.21 -15.48
CA GLY A 194 16.43 -1.87 -16.04
C GLY A 194 16.30 -1.75 -17.57
N ALA A 195 15.79 -2.78 -18.25
CA ALA A 195 15.52 -2.75 -19.67
C ALA A 195 14.08 -2.28 -19.97
N GLY A 196 13.69 -2.36 -21.25
CA GLY A 196 12.32 -2.09 -21.68
C GLY A 196 11.29 -3.08 -21.10
N TRP A 197 10.03 -2.82 -21.40
CA TRP A 197 8.89 -3.57 -20.85
C TRP A 197 8.27 -4.50 -21.89
N SER A 198 7.63 -5.56 -21.43
CA SER A 198 7.02 -6.62 -22.26
C SER A 198 5.84 -6.15 -23.10
N GLY A 199 5.21 -5.04 -22.69
CA GLY A 199 3.85 -4.70 -23.09
C GLY A 199 2.83 -5.38 -22.20
N TRP A 200 1.62 -4.82 -22.16
CA TRP A 200 0.53 -5.31 -21.32
C TRP A 200 -0.04 -6.64 -21.83
N GLN A 201 -0.20 -7.59 -20.93
CA GLN A 201 -0.78 -8.91 -21.19
C GLN A 201 -1.90 -9.21 -20.20
N GLY A 202 -2.89 -9.99 -20.64
CA GLY A 202 -4.02 -10.38 -19.80
C GLY A 202 -3.72 -11.62 -18.95
N MET A 203 -4.06 -11.54 -17.67
CA MET A 203 -4.09 -12.66 -16.72
C MET A 203 -5.52 -13.19 -16.51
N GLY A 204 -6.53 -12.52 -17.08
CA GLY A 204 -7.93 -12.93 -17.04
C GLY A 204 -8.64 -12.59 -15.73
N GLY A 205 -9.80 -13.22 -15.52
CA GLY A 205 -10.69 -12.93 -14.38
C GLY A 205 -11.52 -11.64 -14.55
N SER A 206 -12.30 -11.30 -13.52
CA SER A 206 -13.14 -10.09 -13.48
C SER A 206 -13.19 -9.56 -12.06
N TYR A 207 -12.63 -8.37 -11.84
CA TYR A 207 -12.36 -7.81 -10.51
C TYR A 207 -12.94 -6.42 -10.31
N VAL A 208 -13.16 -6.05 -9.05
CA VAL A 208 -13.75 -4.76 -8.66
C VAL A 208 -12.84 -3.92 -7.76
N THR A 209 -11.66 -4.44 -7.41
CA THR A 209 -10.63 -3.72 -6.65
C THR A 209 -9.29 -3.77 -7.39
N PRO A 210 -8.42 -2.76 -7.21
CA PRO A 210 -7.02 -2.87 -7.58
C PRO A 210 -6.35 -4.14 -7.01
N PRO A 211 -5.32 -4.69 -7.70
CA PRO A 211 -4.42 -5.69 -7.13
C PRO A 211 -3.67 -5.17 -5.90
N VAL A 212 -3.48 -6.07 -4.93
CA VAL A 212 -2.63 -5.85 -3.75
C VAL A 212 -1.58 -6.95 -3.70
N LEU A 213 -0.32 -6.56 -3.49
CA LEU A 213 0.83 -7.45 -3.52
C LEU A 213 1.09 -8.10 -2.16
N GLY A 214 1.44 -9.38 -2.18
CA GLY A 214 2.14 -10.08 -1.13
C GLY A 214 3.39 -10.75 -1.68
N TYR A 215 4.37 -11.00 -0.82
CA TYR A 215 5.57 -11.78 -1.16
C TYR A 215 5.64 -13.02 -0.29
N SER A 216 5.66 -14.16 -0.95
CA SER A 216 6.02 -15.42 -0.31
C SER A 216 7.46 -15.41 0.24
N PRO A 217 7.82 -16.34 1.12
CA PRO A 217 9.19 -16.46 1.63
C PRO A 217 10.25 -16.69 0.56
N ASP A 218 9.90 -17.35 -0.55
CA ASP A 218 10.76 -17.63 -1.69
C ASP A 218 10.72 -16.52 -2.76
N SER A 219 10.21 -15.34 -2.42
CA SER A 219 10.17 -14.14 -3.30
C SER A 219 9.27 -14.26 -4.52
N ARG A 220 8.35 -15.24 -4.56
CA ARG A 220 7.24 -15.24 -5.52
C ARG A 220 6.28 -14.12 -5.19
N ILE A 221 5.80 -13.45 -6.24
CA ILE A 221 4.73 -12.47 -6.14
C ILE A 221 3.39 -13.20 -5.96
N GLU A 222 2.60 -12.74 -5.00
CA GLU A 222 1.21 -13.13 -4.78
C GLU A 222 0.31 -11.89 -4.90
N LEU A 223 -0.85 -12.01 -5.54
CA LEU A 223 -1.80 -10.95 -5.81
C LEU A 223 -3.16 -11.28 -5.19
N PHE A 224 -3.74 -10.30 -4.53
CA PHE A 224 -5.05 -10.40 -3.89
C PHE A 224 -5.99 -9.33 -4.44
N LEU A 225 -7.16 -9.73 -4.90
CA LEU A 225 -8.18 -8.86 -5.51
C LEU A 225 -9.57 -9.33 -5.09
N ARG A 226 -10.55 -8.43 -5.04
CA ARG A 226 -11.96 -8.81 -4.95
C ARG A 226 -12.55 -8.99 -6.34
N ALA A 227 -13.16 -10.14 -6.58
CA ALA A 227 -13.89 -10.46 -7.80
C ALA A 227 -15.28 -9.81 -7.80
N THR A 228 -15.93 -9.77 -8.97
CA THR A 228 -17.30 -9.22 -9.14
C THR A 228 -18.37 -9.98 -8.35
N ASP A 229 -18.10 -11.23 -7.95
CA ASP A 229 -18.96 -12.01 -7.06
C ASP A 229 -18.79 -11.66 -5.57
N GLY A 230 -17.92 -10.70 -5.25
CA GLY A 230 -17.63 -10.25 -3.89
C GLY A 230 -16.62 -11.12 -3.13
N THR A 231 -16.10 -12.20 -3.74
CA THR A 231 -15.08 -13.04 -3.11
C THR A 231 -13.68 -12.50 -3.33
N MET A 232 -12.77 -12.75 -2.39
CA MET A 232 -11.35 -12.48 -2.59
C MET A 232 -10.74 -13.60 -3.44
N HIS A 233 -10.08 -13.22 -4.51
CA HIS A 233 -9.30 -14.08 -5.38
C HIS A 233 -7.81 -13.85 -5.14
N HIS A 234 -7.08 -14.96 -5.18
CA HIS A 234 -5.66 -15.04 -4.99
C HIS A 234 -4.98 -15.64 -6.23
N HIS A 235 -3.99 -14.94 -6.77
CA HIS A 235 -3.09 -15.39 -7.84
C HIS A 235 -1.67 -15.40 -7.32
N TYR A 236 -0.85 -16.34 -7.76
CA TYR A 236 0.54 -16.41 -7.33
C TYR A 236 1.43 -16.97 -8.43
N GLN A 237 2.68 -16.52 -8.48
CA GLN A 237 3.67 -17.20 -9.32
C GLN A 237 3.86 -18.63 -8.78
N VAL A 238 3.90 -19.63 -9.65
CA VAL A 238 4.05 -21.05 -9.25
C VAL A 238 5.48 -21.40 -8.85
N ALA A 239 6.44 -20.58 -9.27
CA ALA A 239 7.85 -20.59 -8.88
C ALA A 239 8.39 -19.16 -9.00
N PRO A 240 9.50 -18.80 -8.34
CA PRO A 240 10.08 -17.46 -8.48
C PRO A 240 10.36 -17.14 -9.95
N ASN A 241 9.85 -16.00 -10.43
CA ASN A 241 9.92 -15.56 -11.84
C ASN A 241 9.24 -16.52 -12.85
N GLY A 242 8.42 -17.46 -12.36
CA GLY A 242 7.74 -18.47 -13.16
C GLY A 242 6.38 -18.01 -13.67
N GLY A 243 5.63 -18.95 -14.23
CA GLY A 243 4.24 -18.71 -14.64
C GLY A 243 3.30 -18.46 -13.45
N TRP A 244 2.07 -18.10 -13.75
CA TRP A 244 1.05 -17.78 -12.75
C TRP A 244 0.08 -18.94 -12.51
N SER A 245 -0.42 -19.02 -11.29
CA SER A 245 -1.57 -19.87 -10.96
C SER A 245 -2.83 -19.37 -11.69
N GLY A 246 -3.85 -20.23 -11.77
CA GLY A 246 -5.21 -19.73 -11.99
C GLY A 246 -5.72 -18.96 -10.77
N ALA A 247 -6.84 -18.26 -10.93
CA ALA A 247 -7.51 -17.58 -9.83
C ALA A 247 -8.01 -18.59 -8.80
N THR A 248 -7.66 -18.40 -7.53
CA THR A 248 -8.16 -19.21 -6.41
C THR A 248 -9.02 -18.36 -5.48
N SER A 249 -10.29 -18.71 -5.31
CA SER A 249 -11.15 -18.00 -4.35
C SER A 249 -10.77 -18.36 -2.91
N ARG A 250 -10.82 -17.35 -2.05
CA ARG A 250 -10.59 -17.41 -0.60
C ARG A 250 -11.83 -16.99 0.18
N GLY A 251 -13.00 -17.04 -0.45
CA GLY A 251 -14.27 -16.67 0.17
C GLY A 251 -14.39 -15.16 0.37
N HIS A 252 -14.83 -14.73 1.55
CA HIS A 252 -15.26 -13.36 1.85
C HIS A 252 -14.25 -12.27 1.42
N GLY A 253 -14.58 -11.45 0.42
CA GLY A 253 -13.69 -10.38 -0.08
C GLY A 253 -13.85 -9.01 0.55
N GLY A 254 -14.76 -8.89 1.53
CA GLY A 254 -15.06 -7.60 2.17
C GLY A 254 -15.74 -6.60 1.22
N ASP A 255 -15.91 -5.37 1.68
CA ASP A 255 -16.53 -4.26 0.93
C ASP A 255 -15.56 -3.10 0.60
N GLY A 256 -14.37 -3.06 1.22
CA GLY A 256 -13.29 -2.09 0.98
C GLY A 256 -12.11 -2.64 0.17
N ASN A 257 -10.98 -1.93 0.20
CA ASN A 257 -9.70 -2.44 -0.31
C ASN A 257 -9.10 -3.50 0.60
N ILE A 258 -8.20 -4.30 0.01
CA ILE A 258 -7.44 -5.35 0.69
C ILE A 258 -6.14 -4.76 1.22
N ALA A 259 -5.68 -5.24 2.38
CA ALA A 259 -4.32 -5.02 2.85
C ALA A 259 -3.64 -6.38 3.09
N VAL A 260 -2.35 -6.46 2.81
CA VAL A 260 -1.57 -7.70 2.96
C VAL A 260 -0.32 -7.39 3.76
N GLY A 261 -0.10 -8.18 4.81
CA GLY A 261 1.12 -8.18 5.62
C GLY A 261 1.85 -9.52 5.48
N ARG A 262 3.17 -9.48 5.63
CA ARG A 262 3.99 -10.68 5.80
C ARG A 262 4.45 -10.74 7.24
N ASN A 263 4.01 -11.77 7.95
CA ASN A 263 4.47 -12.06 9.30
C ASN A 263 5.98 -12.29 9.32
N HIS A 264 6.61 -12.10 10.49
CA HIS A 264 8.04 -12.32 10.68
C HIS A 264 8.50 -13.74 10.30
N ASP A 265 7.65 -14.75 10.51
CA ASP A 265 7.89 -16.14 10.13
C ASP A 265 7.71 -16.43 8.63
N GLY A 266 7.28 -15.45 7.85
CA GLY A 266 7.09 -15.53 6.42
C GLY A 266 5.67 -15.87 5.95
N ARG A 267 4.71 -16.09 6.87
CA ARG A 267 3.30 -16.30 6.51
C ARG A 267 2.68 -15.00 5.99
N LEU A 268 1.94 -15.08 4.89
CA LEU A 268 1.10 -13.98 4.47
C LEU A 268 -0.18 -13.92 5.31
N GLU A 269 -0.64 -12.70 5.56
CA GLU A 269 -1.89 -12.40 6.26
C GLU A 269 -2.60 -11.27 5.54
N VAL A 270 -3.88 -11.47 5.27
CA VAL A 270 -4.73 -10.60 4.46
C VAL A 270 -5.80 -10.01 5.35
N PHE A 271 -6.04 -8.71 5.20
CA PHE A 271 -7.01 -7.94 5.96
C PHE A 271 -8.00 -7.27 5.02
N VAL A 272 -9.27 -7.28 5.40
CA VAL A 272 -10.36 -6.62 4.66
C VAL A 272 -11.30 -5.94 5.64
N ARG A 273 -12.04 -4.93 5.16
CA ARG A 273 -13.24 -4.46 5.85
C ARG A 273 -14.46 -5.25 5.41
N GLY A 274 -15.22 -5.79 6.36
CA GLY A 274 -16.48 -6.47 6.08
C GLY A 274 -17.65 -5.51 5.91
N GLN A 275 -18.78 -6.03 5.42
CA GLN A 275 -20.04 -5.26 5.29
C GLN A 275 -20.60 -4.81 6.66
N ASP A 276 -20.19 -5.50 7.72
CA ASP A 276 -20.44 -5.15 9.12
C ASP A 276 -19.52 -4.01 9.63
N ARG A 277 -18.66 -3.48 8.76
CA ARG A 277 -17.65 -2.44 9.04
C ARG A 277 -16.56 -2.87 10.01
N SER A 278 -16.52 -4.13 10.42
CA SER A 278 -15.40 -4.68 11.17
C SER A 278 -14.24 -4.99 10.23
N PHE A 279 -13.02 -5.00 10.76
CA PHE A 279 -11.91 -5.60 10.04
C PHE A 279 -11.90 -7.11 10.27
N TRP A 280 -11.60 -7.85 9.21
CA TRP A 280 -11.49 -9.30 9.18
C TRP A 280 -10.12 -9.66 8.62
N HIS A 281 -9.58 -10.78 9.08
CA HIS A 281 -8.29 -11.27 8.60
C HIS A 281 -8.31 -12.77 8.31
N MET A 282 -7.41 -13.19 7.44
CA MET A 282 -7.08 -14.59 7.20
C MET A 282 -5.58 -14.71 6.97
N TYR A 283 -4.98 -15.83 7.38
CA TYR A 283 -3.53 -16.01 7.33
C TYR A 283 -3.15 -17.39 6.82
N GLN A 284 -1.99 -17.49 6.20
CA GLN A 284 -1.34 -18.78 5.98
C GLN A 284 -1.03 -19.40 7.36
N THR A 285 -1.30 -20.69 7.54
CA THR A 285 -1.07 -21.42 8.81
C THR A 285 0.39 -21.86 8.97
N VAL A 286 1.08 -22.06 7.85
CA VAL A 286 2.55 -22.17 7.73
C VAL A 286 2.98 -21.42 6.47
N PRO A 287 4.24 -20.97 6.34
CA PRO A 287 4.65 -20.17 5.19
C PRO A 287 4.41 -20.92 3.87
N SER A 288 3.75 -20.26 2.91
CA SER A 288 3.30 -20.86 1.63
C SER A 288 2.38 -22.08 1.77
N GLY A 289 1.74 -22.25 2.93
CA GLY A 289 0.86 -23.36 3.25
C GLY A 289 -0.63 -23.06 3.10
N PRO A 290 -1.50 -23.91 3.71
CA PRO A 290 -2.93 -23.68 3.70
C PRO A 290 -3.30 -22.44 4.52
N TRP A 291 -4.46 -21.86 4.18
CA TRP A 291 -4.98 -20.66 4.83
C TRP A 291 -5.96 -21.02 5.96
N SER A 292 -6.03 -20.15 6.96
CA SER A 292 -7.06 -20.17 8.01
C SER A 292 -8.44 -19.87 7.44
N GLY A 293 -9.47 -20.04 8.29
CA GLY A 293 -10.76 -19.35 8.07
C GLY A 293 -10.62 -17.84 8.29
N TRP A 294 -11.66 -17.09 7.90
CA TRP A 294 -11.77 -15.67 8.22
C TRP A 294 -12.10 -15.48 9.71
N GLU A 295 -11.34 -14.62 10.36
CA GLU A 295 -11.51 -14.26 11.77
C GLU A 295 -11.79 -12.75 11.86
N SER A 296 -12.67 -12.34 12.78
CA SER A 296 -13.00 -10.93 12.97
C SER A 296 -12.03 -10.28 13.95
N LEU A 297 -11.47 -9.13 13.56
CA LEU A 297 -10.75 -8.22 14.45
C LEU A 297 -11.69 -7.19 15.10
N GLY A 298 -12.99 -7.24 14.81
CA GLY A 298 -14.00 -6.31 15.30
C GLY A 298 -13.80 -4.87 14.79
N GLY A 299 -14.30 -3.92 15.58
CA GLY A 299 -14.24 -2.48 15.27
C GLY A 299 -15.39 -2.00 14.39
N ASN A 300 -15.35 -0.72 14.03
CA ASN A 300 -16.38 -0.06 13.21
C ASN A 300 -15.73 1.03 12.34
N PHE A 301 -15.31 0.65 11.15
CA PHE A 301 -14.43 1.43 10.28
C PHE A 301 -15.16 2.05 9.09
N ALA A 302 -14.75 3.25 8.71
CA ALA A 302 -15.14 3.94 7.49
C ALA A 302 -14.06 3.88 6.40
N GLY A 303 -12.80 3.66 6.78
CA GLY A 303 -11.69 3.47 5.86
C GLY A 303 -11.33 2.01 5.61
N ASP A 304 -10.38 1.81 4.71
CA ASP A 304 -9.73 0.52 4.43
C ASP A 304 -8.64 0.22 5.48
N PRO A 305 -8.34 -1.06 5.74
CA PRO A 305 -7.24 -1.44 6.62
C PRO A 305 -5.88 -1.04 6.03
N VAL A 306 -4.95 -0.68 6.90
CA VAL A 306 -3.54 -0.41 6.56
C VAL A 306 -2.68 -1.20 7.52
N VAL A 307 -1.75 -2.01 7.03
CA VAL A 307 -0.91 -2.88 7.87
C VAL A 307 0.57 -2.57 7.66
N ALA A 308 1.34 -2.59 8.74
CA ALA A 308 2.79 -2.47 8.72
C ALA A 308 3.43 -3.45 9.70
N LEU A 309 4.72 -3.76 9.46
CA LEU A 309 5.52 -4.59 10.35
C LEU A 309 6.42 -3.70 11.20
N ASN A 310 6.30 -3.82 12.52
CA ASN A 310 7.23 -3.20 13.45
C ASN A 310 8.62 -3.83 13.36
N GLN A 311 9.64 -3.12 13.83
CA GLN A 311 11.02 -3.62 13.84
C GLN A 311 11.19 -4.94 14.60
N ASP A 312 10.39 -5.17 15.64
CA ASP A 312 10.40 -6.39 16.45
C ASP A 312 9.65 -7.57 15.78
N GLY A 313 9.10 -7.37 14.58
CA GLY A 313 8.39 -8.41 13.82
C GLY A 313 6.89 -8.53 14.14
N ARG A 314 6.33 -7.68 15.00
CA ARG A 314 4.88 -7.62 15.25
C ARG A 314 4.20 -6.84 14.12
N MET A 315 3.12 -7.37 13.57
CA MET A 315 2.27 -6.56 12.69
C MET A 315 1.41 -5.59 13.50
N GLU A 316 1.18 -4.42 12.93
CA GLU A 316 0.29 -3.38 13.45
C GLU A 316 -0.63 -2.93 12.31
N ILE A 317 -1.92 -2.90 12.61
CA ILE A 317 -2.99 -2.55 11.69
C ILE A 317 -3.63 -1.24 12.15
N PHE A 318 -3.92 -0.39 11.17
CA PHE A 318 -4.51 0.93 11.32
C PHE A 318 -5.80 1.02 10.53
N GLY A 319 -6.74 1.83 11.01
CA GLY A 319 -8.01 2.07 10.34
C GLY A 319 -8.65 3.40 10.74
N MET A 320 -9.35 4.01 9.78
CA MET A 320 -10.18 5.20 10.04
C MET A 320 -11.57 4.76 10.54
N GLY A 321 -11.93 5.14 11.76
CA GLY A 321 -13.24 4.89 12.35
C GLY A 321 -14.37 5.67 11.67
N GLN A 322 -15.62 5.32 11.97
CA GLN A 322 -16.81 6.07 11.50
C GLN A 322 -16.87 7.51 12.03
N ASP A 323 -16.19 7.78 13.13
CA ASP A 323 -15.94 9.07 13.75
C ASP A 323 -14.77 9.83 13.11
N ARG A 324 -14.13 9.26 12.08
CA ARG A 324 -12.92 9.75 11.40
C ARG A 324 -11.66 9.73 12.26
N GLU A 325 -11.71 9.15 13.45
CA GLU A 325 -10.51 8.95 14.25
C GLU A 325 -9.65 7.83 13.70
N LEU A 326 -8.34 7.97 13.89
CA LEU A 326 -7.37 6.93 13.59
C LEU A 326 -7.34 5.94 14.76
N TYR A 327 -7.51 4.67 14.45
CA TYR A 327 -7.38 3.59 15.42
C TYR A 327 -6.34 2.59 14.98
N HIS A 328 -5.73 1.91 15.95
CA HIS A 328 -4.74 0.87 15.71
C HIS A 328 -4.88 -0.33 16.64
N ARG A 329 -4.31 -1.45 16.21
CA ARG A 329 -4.19 -2.71 16.94
C ARG A 329 -2.92 -3.42 16.48
N TRP A 330 -2.31 -4.23 17.34
CA TRP A 330 -1.05 -4.91 17.03
C TRP A 330 -1.04 -6.35 17.53
N GLN A 331 -0.18 -7.16 16.93
CA GLN A 331 0.14 -8.48 17.44
C GLN A 331 0.88 -8.35 18.78
N THR A 332 0.51 -9.18 19.76
CA THR A 332 1.13 -9.19 21.10
C THR A 332 2.56 -9.73 21.11
N SER A 333 2.89 -10.61 20.16
CA SER A 333 4.24 -11.05 19.80
C SER A 333 4.27 -11.41 18.31
N PRO A 334 5.43 -11.48 17.65
CA PRO A 334 5.50 -11.76 16.21
C PRO A 334 4.72 -13.03 15.82
N GLY A 335 3.74 -12.89 14.91
CA GLY A 335 2.92 -14.00 14.43
C GLY A 335 1.87 -14.55 15.41
N ALA A 336 1.69 -13.92 16.58
CA ALA A 336 0.68 -14.31 17.57
C ALA A 336 -0.63 -13.51 17.44
N GLY A 337 -1.54 -13.68 18.40
CA GLY A 337 -2.83 -13.00 18.44
C GLY A 337 -2.72 -11.48 18.67
N TRP A 338 -3.84 -10.80 18.39
CA TRP A 338 -4.00 -9.34 18.48
C TRP A 338 -4.42 -8.88 19.88
N ASN A 339 -3.97 -7.69 20.29
CA ASN A 339 -4.11 -7.15 21.65
C ASN A 339 -5.50 -6.66 22.04
#